data_AF-A0A078A4B0-F1
#
_entry.id   AF-A0A078A4B0-F1
#
_cell.length_a   1.000
_cell.length_b   1.000
_cell.length_c   1.000
_cell.angle_alpha   90.00
_cell.angle_beta   90.00
_cell.angle_gamma   90.00
#
_symmetry.space_group_name_H-M   'P 1'
#
loop_
_entity.id
_entity.type
_entity.pdbx_description
1 polymer ?
#
loop_
_entity_poly.entity_id
_entity_poly.type
_entity_poly.pdbx_seq_one_letter_code
_entity_poly.pdbx_strand_id
1 'polypeptide(L)'
;MGNNCECSGAREQFYDKSQKGKELYGRVSKSAKKKYSYARLKLKGYKFNNNQDDSETQKITQMENNIALVSVALDDFEQRLTDFYIKEKTNKMTIPQVVECFKSNQFLDDIIDETTFSRKILTHKVLSNTKNTIYLPYLRLLGILICASTPKMKAEAFYKILQPEDLDSRDQPNKTTDILKSEVLIPEYFEKMLEISYVLMIDIYSHMDGGEDKTSWIIDELEDIYKEVYDVFLKDVFGNDQDRLSQEVFCQLFEKDLSRYLMPIELRRMVFSQVVEIVFSKVTPTKDRS
;
A
#
# COMPACT_ATOMS: atom_id res chain seq x y z
N MET A 1 67.12 -23.78 9.69
CA MET A 1 66.54 -22.89 10.73
C MET A 1 65.62 -21.93 10.02
N GLY A 2 64.32 -22.13 10.21
CA GLY A 2 63.28 -21.31 9.59
C GLY A 2 63.02 -20.04 10.39
N ASN A 3 62.68 -18.98 9.68
CA ASN A 3 61.97 -17.82 10.21
C ASN A 3 60.95 -17.40 9.15
N ASN A 4 59.84 -18.15 9.07
CA ASN A 4 58.65 -17.70 8.35
C ASN A 4 57.96 -16.69 9.25
N CYS A 5 58.13 -15.43 8.88
CA CYS A 5 57.73 -14.24 9.61
C CYS A 5 56.20 -14.19 9.83
N GLU A 6 55.79 -14.15 11.09
CA GLU A 6 54.42 -14.13 11.63
C GLU A 6 53.61 -12.85 11.31
N CYS A 7 54.03 -12.06 10.32
CA CYS A 7 53.45 -10.74 10.00
C CYS A 7 52.19 -10.77 9.12
N SER A 8 51.78 -11.93 8.60
CA SER A 8 50.57 -12.06 7.77
C SER A 8 49.27 -12.02 8.61
N GLY A 9 49.26 -12.69 9.77
CA GLY A 9 48.06 -12.79 10.61
C GLY A 9 47.62 -11.47 11.26
N ALA A 10 48.56 -10.58 11.60
CA ALA A 10 48.23 -9.27 12.16
C ALA A 10 47.52 -8.37 11.14
N ARG A 11 47.96 -8.39 9.87
CA ARG A 11 47.39 -7.57 8.80
C ARG A 11 45.98 -8.03 8.42
N GLU A 12 45.73 -9.34 8.38
CA GLU A 12 44.39 -9.91 8.22
C GLU A 12 43.48 -9.55 9.40
N GLN A 13 43.94 -9.65 10.65
CA GLN A 13 43.16 -9.26 11.82
C GLN A 13 42.78 -7.77 11.84
N PHE A 14 43.68 -6.88 11.40
CA PHE A 14 43.37 -5.45 11.27
C PHE A 14 42.37 -5.16 10.15
N TYR A 15 42.47 -5.87 9.02
CA TYR A 15 41.52 -5.76 7.92
C TYR A 15 40.12 -6.21 8.33
N ASP A 16 40.02 -7.36 9.01
CA ASP A 16 38.78 -7.92 9.55
C ASP A 16 38.13 -6.99 10.59
N LYS A 17 38.92 -6.44 11.52
CA LYS A 17 38.43 -5.46 12.51
C LYS A 17 37.94 -4.18 11.84
N SER A 18 38.62 -3.71 10.80
CA SER A 18 38.23 -2.53 10.03
C SER A 18 36.93 -2.75 9.25
N GLN A 19 36.77 -3.92 8.60
CA GLN A 19 35.53 -4.28 7.92
C GLN A 19 34.36 -4.41 8.90
N LYS A 20 34.53 -5.15 10.00
CA LYS A 20 33.51 -5.27 11.06
C LYS A 20 33.14 -3.92 11.67
N GLY A 21 34.11 -3.04 11.87
CA GLY A 21 33.89 -1.67 12.35
C GLY A 21 33.07 -0.82 11.38
N LYS A 22 33.36 -0.90 10.07
CA LYS A 22 32.59 -0.21 9.02
C LYS A 22 31.16 -0.73 8.93
N GLU A 23 30.97 -2.04 9.00
CA GLU A 23 29.64 -2.66 9.00
C GLU A 23 28.82 -2.25 10.22
N LEU A 24 29.41 -2.31 11.42
CA LEU A 24 28.74 -1.92 12.66
C LEU A 24 28.37 -0.44 12.64
N TYR A 25 29.31 0.44 12.25
CA TYR A 25 29.04 1.88 12.12
C TYR A 25 27.95 2.16 11.08
N GLY A 26 27.98 1.45 9.95
CA GLY A 26 26.94 1.51 8.92
C GLY A 26 25.56 1.14 9.46
N ARG A 27 25.45 0.04 10.24
CA ARG A 27 24.20 -0.38 10.88
C ARG A 27 23.68 0.65 11.87
N VAL A 28 24.55 1.18 12.74
CA VAL A 28 24.18 2.21 13.73
C VAL A 28 23.72 3.49 13.04
N SER A 29 24.44 3.95 12.01
CA SER A 29 24.08 5.12 11.22
C SER A 29 22.71 4.95 10.53
N LYS A 30 22.46 3.79 9.91
CA LYS A 30 21.15 3.47 9.31
C LYS A 30 20.03 3.48 10.36
N SER A 31 20.25 2.85 11.51
CA SER A 31 19.26 2.81 12.61
C SER A 31 18.94 4.21 13.13
N ALA A 32 19.97 5.05 13.33
CA ALA A 32 19.79 6.44 13.75
C ALA A 32 19.00 7.27 12.72
N LYS A 33 19.29 7.12 11.42
CA LYS A 33 18.53 7.76 10.34
C LYS A 33 17.05 7.34 10.34
N LYS A 34 16.76 6.03 10.45
CA LYS A 34 15.38 5.51 10.55
C LYS A 34 14.64 6.14 11.74
N LYS A 35 15.26 6.15 12.93
CA LYS A 35 14.69 6.77 14.15
C LYS A 35 14.43 8.28 14.00
N TYR A 36 15.40 9.00 13.45
CA TYR A 36 15.28 10.45 13.21
C TYR A 36 14.13 10.76 12.24
N SER A 37 14.05 10.03 11.12
CA SER A 37 12.95 10.21 10.16
C SER A 37 11.59 9.88 10.76
N TYR A 38 11.49 8.81 11.56
CA TYR A 38 10.27 8.46 12.26
C TYR A 38 9.82 9.57 13.23
N ALA A 39 10.75 10.13 14.03
CA ALA A 39 10.47 11.26 14.91
C ALA A 39 10.03 12.51 14.11
N ARG A 40 10.69 12.80 12.98
CA ARG A 40 10.35 13.92 12.11
C ARG A 40 8.94 13.78 11.51
N LEU A 41 8.54 12.57 11.10
CA LEU A 41 7.20 12.32 10.59
C LEU A 41 6.14 12.51 11.68
N LYS A 42 6.39 12.01 12.90
CA LYS A 42 5.51 12.27 14.06
C LYS A 42 5.32 13.76 14.34
N LEU A 43 6.39 14.55 14.29
CA LEU A 43 6.32 16.00 14.47
C LEU A 43 5.48 16.70 13.39
N LYS A 44 5.43 16.14 12.18
CA LYS A 44 4.56 16.61 11.08
C LYS A 44 3.11 16.12 11.19
N GLY A 45 2.76 15.40 12.26
CA GLY A 45 1.41 14.85 12.47
C GLY A 45 1.11 13.58 11.67
N TYR A 46 2.10 12.94 11.07
CA TYR A 46 1.90 11.70 10.33
C TYR A 46 1.46 10.59 11.28
N LYS A 47 0.42 9.87 10.88
CA LYS A 47 0.00 8.65 11.56
C LYS A 47 0.65 7.47 10.83
N PHE A 48 1.26 6.59 11.61
CA PHE A 48 1.62 5.26 11.16
C PHE A 48 0.36 4.40 11.31
N ASN A 49 0.06 3.56 10.33
CA ASN A 49 -1.02 2.57 10.45
C ASN A 49 -0.65 1.65 11.62
N ASN A 50 -1.13 1.99 12.82
CA ASN A 50 -1.07 1.20 14.04
C ASN A 50 -2.51 0.92 14.43
N ASN A 51 -3.22 0.24 13.54
CA ASN A 51 -4.64 -0.01 13.71
C ASN A 51 -4.82 -1.13 14.74
N GLN A 52 -5.74 -0.91 15.69
CA GLN A 52 -6.23 -1.98 16.56
C GLN A 52 -7.36 -2.69 15.83
N ASP A 53 -7.29 -4.03 15.79
CA ASP A 53 -8.26 -4.88 15.12
C ASP A 53 -8.66 -6.00 16.07
N ASP A 54 -9.95 -6.06 16.37
CA ASP A 54 -10.61 -7.07 17.20
C ASP A 54 -11.42 -8.08 16.37
N SER A 55 -11.38 -7.95 15.04
CA SER A 55 -12.07 -8.87 14.12
C SER A 55 -11.25 -10.13 13.84
N GLU A 56 -11.83 -11.07 13.07
CA GLU A 56 -11.10 -12.26 12.63
C GLU A 56 -9.89 -11.93 11.73
N THR A 57 -9.85 -10.75 11.12
CA THR A 57 -8.71 -10.30 10.30
C THR A 57 -7.57 -9.70 11.13
N GLN A 58 -7.63 -9.74 12.47
CA GLN A 58 -6.64 -9.09 13.35
C GLN A 58 -5.19 -9.49 13.07
N LYS A 59 -4.94 -10.76 12.72
CA LYS A 59 -3.58 -11.24 12.43
C LYS A 59 -3.01 -10.60 11.16
N ILE A 60 -3.87 -10.37 10.17
CA ILE A 60 -3.52 -9.65 8.93
C ILE A 60 -3.20 -8.19 9.27
N THR A 61 -4.02 -7.54 10.08
CA THR A 61 -3.75 -6.16 10.52
C THR A 61 -2.46 -6.05 11.33
N GLN A 62 -2.17 -7.01 12.23
CA GLN A 62 -0.91 -7.06 12.98
C GLN A 62 0.30 -7.23 12.07
N MET A 63 0.21 -8.11 11.06
CA MET A 63 1.24 -8.20 10.02
C MET A 63 1.39 -6.86 9.30
N GLU A 64 0.28 -6.26 8.86
CA GLU A 64 0.28 -5.03 8.08
C GLU A 64 1.00 -3.89 8.80
N ASN A 65 0.72 -3.71 10.09
CA ASN A 65 1.37 -2.69 10.94
C ASN A 65 2.90 -2.89 11.04
N ASN A 66 3.42 -4.08 10.74
CA ASN A 66 4.85 -4.41 10.78
C ASN A 66 5.55 -4.32 9.42
N ILE A 67 4.82 -4.00 8.33
CA ILE A 67 5.42 -3.86 7.00
C ILE A 67 6.24 -2.57 6.93
N ALA A 68 7.41 -2.63 6.29
CA ALA A 68 8.31 -1.48 6.14
C ALA A 68 7.67 -0.27 5.43
N LEU A 69 6.75 -0.53 4.48
CA LEU A 69 5.98 0.48 3.76
C LEU A 69 5.17 1.40 4.69
N VAL A 70 4.72 0.92 5.85
CA VAL A 70 4.00 1.75 6.84
C VAL A 70 4.88 2.89 7.39
N SER A 71 6.21 2.74 7.30
CA SER A 71 7.16 3.78 7.70
C SER A 71 7.54 4.75 6.57
N VAL A 72 7.15 4.46 5.32
CA VAL A 72 7.39 5.34 4.18
C VAL A 72 6.36 6.46 4.20
N ALA A 73 6.81 7.70 4.03
CA ALA A 73 5.92 8.85 3.95
C ALA A 73 5.21 8.87 2.59
N LEU A 74 3.90 9.10 2.58
CA LEU A 74 3.11 9.09 1.34
C LEU A 74 3.63 10.10 0.30
N ASP A 75 4.11 11.27 0.73
CA ASP A 75 4.69 12.27 -0.15
C ASP A 75 5.99 11.80 -0.84
N ASP A 76 6.90 11.15 -0.10
CA ASP A 76 8.11 10.53 -0.68
C ASP A 76 7.74 9.38 -1.64
N PHE A 77 6.72 8.58 -1.30
CA PHE A 77 6.24 7.50 -2.16
C PHE A 77 5.68 8.04 -3.49
N GLU A 78 4.79 9.03 -3.43
CA GLU A 78 4.18 9.68 -4.59
C GLU A 78 5.22 10.41 -5.45
N GLN A 79 6.19 11.09 -4.82
CA GLN A 79 7.24 11.80 -5.55
C GLN A 79 8.07 10.83 -6.39
N ARG A 80 8.44 9.66 -5.85
CA ARG A 80 9.21 8.65 -6.58
C ARG A 80 8.47 8.12 -7.81
N LEU A 81 7.17 7.86 -7.68
CA LEU A 81 6.33 7.43 -8.80
C LEU A 81 6.18 8.56 -9.84
N THR A 82 6.05 9.80 -9.38
CA THR A 82 5.98 10.99 -10.24
C THR A 82 7.28 11.22 -11.00
N ASP A 83 8.44 11.08 -10.35
CA ASP A 83 9.76 11.19 -10.99
C ASP A 83 9.94 10.11 -12.06
N PHE A 84 9.53 8.87 -11.76
CA PHE A 84 9.50 7.79 -12.73
C PHE A 84 8.62 8.16 -13.94
N TYR A 85 7.39 8.61 -13.69
CA TYR A 85 6.46 8.99 -14.76
C TYR A 85 7.03 10.11 -15.63
N ILE A 86 7.59 11.16 -15.01
CA ILE A 86 8.17 12.29 -15.72
C ILE A 86 9.34 11.84 -16.60
N LYS A 87 10.16 10.90 -16.12
CA LYS A 87 11.32 10.37 -16.84
C LYS A 87 10.94 9.43 -17.98
N GLU A 88 10.10 8.45 -17.71
CA GLU A 88 9.81 7.33 -18.63
C GLU A 88 8.55 7.56 -19.49
N LYS A 89 7.72 8.55 -19.14
CA LYS A 89 6.47 8.91 -19.85
C LYS A 89 5.52 7.73 -20.00
N THR A 90 5.40 6.90 -18.95
CA THR A 90 4.54 5.71 -18.95
C THR A 90 3.97 5.44 -17.56
N ASN A 91 2.75 4.92 -17.53
CA ASN A 91 2.06 4.46 -16.33
C ASN A 91 2.30 2.99 -16.01
N LYS A 92 3.29 2.35 -16.67
CA LYS A 92 3.60 0.94 -16.47
C LYS A 92 5.06 0.79 -16.05
N MET A 93 5.28 0.00 -15.00
CA MET A 93 6.58 -0.32 -14.45
C MET A 93 6.85 -1.81 -14.58
N THR A 94 8.01 -2.18 -15.10
CA THR A 94 8.55 -3.53 -14.93
C THR A 94 8.99 -3.74 -13.48
N ILE A 95 9.07 -5.00 -13.04
CA ILE A 95 9.58 -5.34 -11.71
C ILE A 95 10.94 -4.66 -11.43
N PRO A 96 11.98 -4.74 -12.29
CA PRO A 96 13.25 -4.04 -12.06
C PRO A 96 13.11 -2.52 -11.89
N GLN A 97 12.19 -1.88 -12.61
CA GLN A 97 11.93 -0.44 -12.46
C GLN A 97 11.31 -0.12 -11.10
N VAL A 98 10.45 -0.98 -10.55
CA VAL A 98 9.93 -0.84 -9.19
C VAL A 98 11.06 -0.91 -8.18
N VAL A 99 11.97 -1.89 -8.31
CA VAL A 99 13.16 -1.98 -7.44
C VAL A 99 13.99 -0.71 -7.51
N GLU A 100 14.30 -0.25 -8.73
CA GLU A 100 15.13 0.93 -8.95
C GLU A 100 14.52 2.19 -8.32
N CYS A 101 13.20 2.35 -8.44
CA CYS A 101 12.44 3.48 -7.92
C CYS A 101 12.52 3.57 -6.38
N PHE A 102 12.52 2.42 -5.70
CA PHE A 102 12.39 2.35 -4.24
C PHE A 102 13.65 1.93 -3.49
N LYS A 103 14.68 1.36 -4.13
CA LYS A 103 15.91 0.87 -3.46
C LYS A 103 16.69 1.92 -2.67
N SER A 104 16.50 3.20 -2.99
CA SER A 104 17.14 4.32 -2.29
C SER A 104 16.34 4.80 -1.07
N ASN A 105 15.12 4.31 -0.87
CA ASN A 105 14.33 4.61 0.32
C ASN A 105 14.93 3.85 1.50
N GLN A 106 15.26 4.58 2.56
CA GLN A 106 15.93 4.00 3.73
C GLN A 106 15.10 2.96 4.48
N PHE A 107 13.77 2.94 4.34
CA PHE A 107 12.88 1.97 4.97
C PHE A 107 12.70 0.71 4.12
N LEU A 108 12.95 0.79 2.81
CA LEU A 108 12.83 -0.30 1.84
C LEU A 108 14.21 -0.80 1.39
N ASP A 109 15.17 -0.86 2.31
CA ASP A 109 16.53 -1.30 2.00
C ASP A 109 16.63 -2.79 1.64
N ASP A 110 15.53 -3.53 1.84
CA ASP A 110 15.36 -4.95 1.58
C ASP A 110 14.74 -5.25 0.19
N ILE A 111 14.20 -4.24 -0.52
CA ILE A 111 13.45 -4.44 -1.78
C ILE A 111 14.22 -5.14 -2.91
N ILE A 112 15.55 -5.12 -2.84
CA ILE A 112 16.43 -5.79 -3.81
C ILE A 112 16.24 -7.31 -3.74
N ASP A 113 15.97 -7.85 -2.54
CA ASP A 113 15.74 -9.26 -2.29
C ASP A 113 14.28 -9.64 -2.58
N GLU A 114 14.09 -10.56 -3.52
CA GLU A 114 12.80 -11.05 -4.00
C GLU A 114 11.98 -11.80 -2.95
N THR A 115 12.63 -12.27 -1.89
CA THR A 115 11.97 -13.01 -0.81
C THR A 115 11.30 -12.08 0.21
N THR A 116 11.65 -10.80 0.21
CA THR A 116 11.21 -9.82 1.22
C THR A 116 9.77 -9.39 1.04
N PHE A 117 9.10 -9.02 2.13
CA PHE A 117 7.71 -8.54 2.10
C PHE A 117 7.58 -7.25 1.29
N SER A 118 8.51 -6.30 1.47
CA SER A 118 8.54 -5.06 0.69
C SER A 118 8.50 -5.36 -0.81
N ARG A 119 9.33 -6.30 -1.26
CA ARG A 119 9.39 -6.70 -2.66
C ARG A 119 8.12 -7.41 -3.11
N LYS A 120 7.67 -8.43 -2.37
CA LYS A 120 6.44 -9.19 -2.68
C LYS A 120 5.20 -8.29 -2.78
N ILE A 121 5.06 -7.31 -1.89
CA ILE A 121 3.93 -6.37 -1.88
C ILE A 121 4.00 -5.44 -3.09
N LEU A 122 5.14 -4.78 -3.32
CA LEU A 122 5.29 -3.79 -4.40
C LEU A 122 5.26 -4.41 -5.80
N THR A 123 5.44 -5.71 -5.92
CA THR A 123 5.37 -6.44 -7.20
C THR A 123 4.24 -7.46 -7.24
N HIS A 124 3.23 -7.31 -6.38
CA HIS A 124 2.12 -8.25 -6.30
C HIS A 124 1.27 -8.24 -7.60
N LYS A 125 0.72 -9.40 -7.96
CA LYS A 125 -0.10 -9.57 -9.18
C LYS A 125 -1.34 -8.66 -9.21
N VAL A 126 -1.93 -8.35 -8.05
CA VAL A 126 -3.08 -7.42 -7.90
C VAL A 126 -2.74 -6.02 -8.42
N LEU A 127 -1.46 -5.62 -8.37
CA LEU A 127 -1.00 -4.33 -8.87
C LEU A 127 -0.69 -4.35 -10.38
N SER A 128 -0.86 -5.49 -11.04
CA SER A 128 -0.53 -5.67 -12.46
C SER A 128 -1.78 -5.58 -13.33
N ASN A 129 -1.71 -4.87 -14.46
CA ASN A 129 -2.77 -4.89 -15.49
C ASN A 129 -2.47 -5.88 -16.63
N THR A 130 -1.19 -6.21 -16.84
CA THR A 130 -0.71 -7.19 -17.81
C THR A 130 0.42 -8.02 -17.20
N LYS A 131 0.76 -9.16 -17.80
CA LYS A 131 1.82 -10.06 -17.29
C LYS A 131 3.11 -9.28 -17.05
N ASN A 132 3.62 -9.33 -15.81
CA ASN A 132 4.90 -8.77 -15.36
C ASN A 132 5.06 -7.25 -15.44
N THR A 133 3.95 -6.50 -15.52
CA THR A 133 3.98 -5.04 -15.50
C THR A 133 3.05 -4.51 -14.42
N ILE A 134 3.62 -3.74 -13.50
CA ILE A 134 2.91 -3.05 -12.43
C ILE A 134 2.32 -1.75 -12.97
N TYR A 135 1.04 -1.51 -12.70
CA TYR A 135 0.35 -0.30 -13.11
C TYR A 135 0.53 0.80 -12.05
N LEU A 136 1.04 1.95 -12.49
CA LEU A 136 1.46 3.04 -11.60
C LEU A 136 0.30 3.60 -10.77
N PRO A 137 -0.92 3.78 -11.30
CA PRO A 137 -2.08 4.12 -10.47
C PRO A 137 -2.35 3.12 -9.35
N TYR A 138 -2.26 1.80 -9.60
CA TYR A 138 -2.49 0.81 -8.55
C TYR A 138 -1.40 0.84 -7.47
N LEU A 139 -0.15 1.16 -7.83
CA LEU A 139 0.90 1.45 -6.84
C LEU A 139 0.59 2.68 -6.00
N ARG A 140 0.05 3.75 -6.61
CA ARG A 140 -0.39 4.94 -5.86
C ARG A 140 -1.50 4.61 -4.86
N LEU A 141 -2.50 3.81 -5.27
CA LEU A 141 -3.56 3.33 -4.37
C LEU A 141 -2.99 2.53 -3.20
N LEU A 142 -2.03 1.64 -3.46
CA LEU A 142 -1.29 0.94 -2.40
C LEU A 142 -0.64 1.94 -1.44
N GLY A 143 0.08 2.93 -1.98
CA GLY A 143 0.71 4.00 -1.20
C GLY A 143 -0.28 4.73 -0.29
N ILE A 144 -1.42 5.16 -0.84
CA ILE A 144 -2.50 5.84 -0.10
C ILE A 144 -2.99 4.98 1.08
N LEU A 145 -3.15 3.68 0.86
CA LEU A 145 -3.64 2.77 1.91
C LEU A 145 -2.61 2.57 3.03
N ILE A 146 -1.35 2.31 2.68
CA ILE A 146 -0.37 1.76 3.64
C ILE A 146 0.67 2.76 4.14
N CYS A 147 1.03 3.79 3.36
CA CYS A 147 2.11 4.70 3.74
C CYS A 147 1.70 5.64 4.87
N ALA A 148 2.68 6.04 5.69
CA ALA A 148 2.50 7.05 6.73
C ALA A 148 2.01 8.36 6.13
N SER A 149 0.91 8.89 6.66
CA SER A 149 0.25 10.08 6.13
C SER A 149 -0.76 10.64 7.14
N THR A 150 -1.36 11.78 6.80
CA THR A 150 -2.56 12.30 7.47
C THR A 150 -3.81 11.94 6.67
N PRO A 151 -5.01 11.91 7.29
CA PRO A 151 -6.26 11.69 6.54
C PRO A 151 -6.43 12.66 5.37
N LYS A 152 -6.11 13.94 5.58
CA LYS A 152 -6.12 14.96 4.54
C LYS A 152 -5.20 14.61 3.37
N MET A 153 -3.96 14.18 3.64
CA MET A 153 -3.03 13.79 2.56
C MET A 153 -3.54 12.59 1.77
N LYS A 154 -4.12 11.59 2.44
CA LYS A 154 -4.73 10.44 1.74
C LYS A 154 -5.88 10.89 0.85
N ALA A 155 -6.74 11.78 1.35
CA ALA A 155 -7.87 12.32 0.59
C ALA A 155 -7.40 13.13 -0.63
N GLU A 156 -6.39 13.99 -0.47
CA GLU A 156 -5.80 14.77 -1.57
C GLU A 156 -5.14 13.86 -2.62
N ALA A 157 -4.42 12.81 -2.19
CA ALA A 157 -3.79 11.86 -3.10
C ALA A 157 -4.83 11.01 -3.86
N PHE A 158 -5.87 10.55 -3.16
CA PHE A 158 -6.98 9.82 -3.78
C PHE A 158 -7.82 10.73 -4.70
N TYR A 159 -7.98 12.00 -4.36
CA TYR A 159 -8.61 12.95 -5.26
C TYR A 159 -7.83 13.09 -6.58
N LYS A 160 -6.51 13.28 -6.48
CA LYS A 160 -5.62 13.45 -7.64
C LYS A 160 -5.60 12.23 -8.54
N ILE A 161 -5.60 11.03 -7.98
CA ILE A 161 -5.57 9.82 -8.82
C ILE A 161 -6.89 9.64 -9.60
N LEU A 162 -8.02 10.07 -9.04
CA LEU A 162 -9.33 10.02 -9.70
C LEU A 162 -9.47 11.05 -10.83
N GLN A 163 -8.60 12.05 -10.89
CA GLN A 163 -8.60 13.01 -11.99
C GLN A 163 -7.99 12.33 -13.24
N PRO A 164 -8.73 12.22 -14.36
CA PRO A 164 -8.28 11.49 -15.55
C PRO A 164 -7.03 12.06 -16.23
N GLU A 165 -6.43 13.15 -15.72
CA GLU A 165 -5.68 14.09 -16.54
C GLU A 165 -4.34 14.58 -15.96
N ASP A 166 -3.90 14.09 -14.79
CA ASP A 166 -2.59 14.47 -14.22
C ASP A 166 -1.39 13.88 -14.99
N LEU A 167 -1.63 12.96 -15.91
CA LEU A 167 -0.57 12.24 -16.62
C LEU A 167 -0.62 12.52 -18.13
N ASP A 168 -1.78 12.66 -18.77
CA ASP A 168 -1.89 12.67 -20.24
C ASP A 168 -2.11 14.05 -20.92
N SER A 169 -2.24 15.17 -20.20
CA SER A 169 -2.54 16.46 -20.85
C SER A 169 -1.57 17.59 -20.53
N ARG A 170 -0.83 18.04 -21.55
CA ARG A 170 0.00 19.26 -21.49
C ARG A 170 -0.79 20.55 -21.73
N ASP A 171 -2.04 20.48 -22.18
CA ASP A 171 -2.65 21.60 -22.91
C ASP A 171 -4.11 21.96 -22.54
N GLN A 172 -4.52 21.96 -21.26
CA GLN A 172 -5.81 22.60 -20.89
C GLN A 172 -5.77 23.33 -19.54
N PRO A 173 -5.77 24.68 -19.53
CA PRO A 173 -5.73 25.50 -18.31
C PRO A 173 -7.10 25.68 -17.61
N ASN A 174 -8.19 25.09 -18.12
CA ASN A 174 -9.55 25.24 -17.56
C ASN A 174 -10.21 23.89 -17.30
N LYS A 175 -9.50 22.94 -16.68
CA LYS A 175 -10.06 21.63 -16.37
C LYS A 175 -10.93 21.68 -15.12
N THR A 176 -12.13 21.14 -15.25
CA THR A 176 -13.11 20.97 -14.19
C THR A 176 -12.42 20.34 -13.00
N THR A 177 -12.21 21.10 -11.93
CA THR A 177 -11.54 20.66 -10.70
C THR A 177 -12.42 19.77 -9.86
N ASP A 178 -13.52 19.25 -10.39
CA ASP A 178 -14.56 18.54 -9.66
C ASP A 178 -14.59 17.09 -10.13
N ILE A 179 -14.73 16.15 -9.21
CA ILE A 179 -15.00 14.74 -9.52
C ILE A 179 -16.50 14.58 -9.76
N LEU A 180 -16.85 13.97 -10.89
CA LEU A 180 -18.24 13.61 -11.20
C LEU A 180 -18.55 12.21 -10.67
N LYS A 181 -19.79 12.01 -10.22
CA LYS A 181 -20.28 10.69 -9.79
C LYS A 181 -20.20 9.64 -10.90
N SER A 182 -20.31 10.07 -12.16
CA SER A 182 -20.21 9.23 -13.36
C SER A 182 -18.78 8.99 -13.84
N GLU A 183 -17.76 9.43 -13.09
CA GLU A 183 -16.37 9.27 -13.49
C GLU A 183 -15.97 7.79 -13.54
N VAL A 184 -15.44 7.35 -14.68
CA VAL A 184 -15.19 5.93 -14.98
C VAL A 184 -14.08 5.35 -14.10
N LEU A 185 -13.17 6.19 -13.59
CA LEU A 185 -12.06 5.76 -12.76
C LEU A 185 -12.44 5.47 -11.30
N ILE A 186 -13.53 6.04 -10.79
CA ILE A 186 -13.97 5.80 -9.41
C ILE A 186 -14.28 4.31 -9.16
N PRO A 187 -15.15 3.63 -9.95
CA PRO A 187 -15.44 2.22 -9.71
C PRO A 187 -14.17 1.36 -9.80
N GLU A 188 -13.35 1.56 -10.85
CA GLU A 188 -12.12 0.79 -11.04
C GLU A 188 -11.14 0.94 -9.87
N TYR A 189 -10.85 2.17 -9.45
CA TYR A 189 -9.85 2.42 -8.42
C TYR A 189 -10.37 2.08 -7.03
N PHE A 190 -11.66 2.27 -6.76
CA PHE A 190 -12.24 1.85 -5.50
C PHE A 190 -12.24 0.31 -5.36
N GLU A 191 -12.66 -0.41 -6.40
CA GLU A 191 -12.56 -1.87 -6.45
C GLU A 191 -11.12 -2.34 -6.24
N LYS A 192 -10.15 -1.67 -6.89
CA LYS A 192 -8.74 -2.00 -6.69
C LYS A 192 -8.26 -1.76 -5.26
N MET A 193 -8.76 -0.72 -4.58
CA MET A 193 -8.47 -0.51 -3.16
C MET A 193 -9.01 -1.66 -2.30
N LEU A 194 -10.20 -2.19 -2.62
CA LEU A 194 -10.75 -3.38 -1.96
C LEU A 194 -9.84 -4.60 -2.19
N GLU A 195 -9.45 -4.89 -3.44
CA GLU A 195 -8.53 -5.99 -3.75
C GLU A 195 -7.16 -5.85 -3.05
N ILE A 196 -6.58 -4.65 -3.03
CA ILE A 196 -5.32 -4.39 -2.33
C ILE A 196 -5.50 -4.62 -0.83
N SER A 197 -6.60 -4.15 -0.24
CA SER A 197 -6.86 -4.32 1.19
C SER A 197 -7.17 -5.76 1.57
N TYR A 198 -7.79 -6.53 0.68
CA TYR A 198 -8.33 -7.86 0.96
C TYR A 198 -7.45 -8.96 0.35
N VAL A 199 -7.50 -9.12 -0.97
CA VAL A 199 -6.83 -10.20 -1.71
C VAL A 199 -5.32 -10.14 -1.54
N LEU A 200 -4.71 -8.98 -1.78
CA LEU A 200 -3.25 -8.84 -1.65
C LEU A 200 -2.79 -9.12 -0.23
N MET A 201 -3.47 -8.57 0.79
CA MET A 201 -3.03 -8.74 2.18
C MET A 201 -3.24 -10.17 2.69
N ILE A 202 -4.31 -10.85 2.26
CA ILE A 202 -4.52 -12.28 2.55
C ILE A 202 -3.44 -13.14 1.89
N ASP A 203 -3.10 -12.87 0.63
CA ASP A 203 -2.07 -13.61 -0.11
C ASP A 203 -0.69 -13.44 0.57
N ILE A 204 -0.33 -12.21 0.91
CA ILE A 204 0.93 -11.90 1.62
C ILE A 204 0.96 -12.56 3.00
N TYR A 205 -0.14 -12.51 3.76
CA TYR A 205 -0.23 -13.15 5.07
C TYR A 205 -0.08 -14.67 4.99
N SER A 206 -0.75 -15.31 4.03
CA SER A 206 -0.71 -16.77 3.85
C SER A 206 0.69 -17.27 3.47
N HIS A 207 1.52 -16.41 2.86
CA HIS A 207 2.90 -16.72 2.48
C HIS A 207 3.96 -16.17 3.45
N MET A 208 3.55 -15.63 4.59
CA MET A 208 4.45 -15.18 5.66
C MET A 208 4.88 -16.38 6.53
N ASP A 209 6.08 -16.31 7.11
CA ASP A 209 6.51 -17.27 8.12
C ASP A 209 5.59 -17.22 9.35
N GLY A 210 4.98 -18.36 9.71
CA GLY A 210 3.93 -18.44 10.71
C GLY A 210 2.55 -17.93 10.26
N GLY A 211 2.38 -17.61 8.97
CA GLY A 211 1.10 -17.30 8.36
C GLY A 211 0.17 -18.53 8.34
N GLU A 212 -1.13 -18.28 8.45
CA GLU A 212 -2.15 -19.31 8.23
C GLU A 212 -2.67 -19.18 6.81
N ASP A 213 -2.90 -20.31 6.14
CA ASP A 213 -3.56 -20.31 4.84
C ASP A 213 -5.00 -19.80 4.98
N LYS A 214 -5.26 -18.62 4.41
CA LYS A 214 -6.57 -17.97 4.36
C LYS A 214 -7.11 -17.87 2.94
N THR A 215 -6.60 -18.68 2.00
CA THR A 215 -7.07 -18.68 0.61
C THR A 215 -8.56 -19.00 0.47
N SER A 216 -9.13 -19.76 1.41
CA SER A 216 -10.59 -20.03 1.48
C SER A 216 -11.46 -18.79 1.70
N TRP A 217 -10.87 -17.66 2.14
CA TRP A 217 -11.58 -16.39 2.26
C TRP A 217 -11.70 -15.65 0.91
N ILE A 218 -10.95 -16.10 -0.10
CA ILE A 218 -11.02 -15.58 -1.47
C ILE A 218 -12.05 -16.44 -2.22
N ILE A 219 -13.30 -15.99 -2.21
CA ILE A 219 -14.45 -16.68 -2.82
C ILE A 219 -14.76 -16.14 -4.21
N ASP A 220 -15.51 -16.92 -5.00
CA ASP A 220 -15.88 -16.54 -6.37
C ASP A 220 -16.82 -15.32 -6.41
N GLU A 221 -17.58 -15.08 -5.34
CA GLU A 221 -18.53 -13.96 -5.24
C GLU A 221 -17.89 -12.61 -4.89
N LEU A 222 -16.55 -12.50 -4.83
CA LEU A 222 -15.88 -11.24 -4.44
C LEU A 222 -16.25 -10.05 -5.34
N GLU A 223 -16.45 -10.27 -6.64
CA GLU A 223 -16.83 -9.20 -7.57
C GLU A 223 -18.21 -8.61 -7.22
N ASP A 224 -19.15 -9.43 -6.75
CA ASP A 224 -20.48 -8.95 -6.36
C ASP A 224 -20.43 -8.24 -5.00
N ILE A 225 -19.61 -8.74 -4.07
CA ILE A 225 -19.32 -8.03 -2.80
C ILE A 225 -18.73 -6.65 -3.07
N TYR A 226 -17.78 -6.53 -4.02
CA TYR A 226 -17.16 -5.25 -4.34
C TYR A 226 -18.17 -4.25 -4.90
N LYS A 227 -19.11 -4.69 -5.75
CA LYS A 227 -20.19 -3.84 -6.25
C LYS A 227 -21.09 -3.34 -5.11
N GLU A 228 -21.47 -4.20 -4.19
CA GLU A 228 -22.30 -3.80 -3.04
C GLU A 228 -21.59 -2.78 -2.14
N VAL A 229 -20.30 -3.02 -1.83
CA VAL A 229 -19.50 -2.07 -1.03
C VAL A 229 -19.32 -0.75 -1.78
N TYR A 230 -19.15 -0.80 -3.10
CA TYR A 230 -19.06 0.38 -3.96
C TYR A 230 -20.36 1.19 -4.00
N ASP A 231 -21.53 0.55 -4.05
CA ASP A 231 -22.82 1.23 -4.02
C ASP A 231 -23.02 2.01 -2.71
N VAL A 232 -22.61 1.42 -1.58
CA VAL A 232 -22.60 2.10 -0.27
C VAL A 232 -21.61 3.26 -0.28
N PHE A 233 -20.41 3.07 -0.80
CA PHE A 233 -19.40 4.12 -0.94
C PHE A 233 -19.92 5.31 -1.76
N LEU A 234 -20.52 5.06 -2.93
CA LEU A 234 -21.07 6.12 -3.77
C LEU A 234 -22.15 6.92 -3.04
N LYS A 235 -23.05 6.22 -2.34
CA LYS A 235 -24.10 6.86 -1.55
C LYS A 235 -23.52 7.71 -0.42
N ASP A 236 -22.47 7.25 0.25
CA ASP A 236 -21.84 7.98 1.35
C ASP A 236 -21.06 9.21 0.87
N VAL A 237 -20.40 9.12 -0.29
CA VAL A 237 -19.59 10.22 -0.86
C VAL A 237 -20.45 11.28 -1.53
N PHE A 238 -21.42 10.88 -2.35
CA PHE A 238 -22.22 11.80 -3.17
C PHE A 238 -23.63 12.06 -2.62
N GLY A 239 -24.09 11.27 -1.65
CA GLY A 239 -25.47 11.34 -1.19
C GLY A 239 -26.48 11.02 -2.30
N ASN A 240 -27.70 11.52 -2.14
CA ASN A 240 -28.78 11.32 -3.10
C ASN A 240 -28.81 12.39 -4.21
N ASP A 241 -28.36 13.61 -3.91
CA ASP A 241 -28.63 14.80 -4.74
C ASP A 241 -27.36 15.48 -5.30
N GLN A 242 -26.16 14.98 -4.99
CA GLN A 242 -24.91 15.55 -5.52
C GLN A 242 -24.32 14.67 -6.62
N ASP A 243 -24.13 15.23 -7.81
CA ASP A 243 -23.48 14.53 -8.92
C ASP A 243 -22.01 14.95 -9.11
N ARG A 244 -21.54 15.94 -8.33
CA ARG A 244 -20.19 16.46 -8.41
C ARG A 244 -19.66 16.91 -7.07
N LEU A 245 -18.36 16.75 -6.87
CA LEU A 245 -17.64 17.19 -5.68
C LEU A 245 -16.38 17.96 -6.07
N SER A 246 -16.22 19.17 -5.54
CA SER A 246 -14.95 19.88 -5.65
C SER A 246 -13.89 19.22 -4.76
N GLN A 247 -12.62 19.48 -5.07
CA GLN A 247 -11.50 18.97 -4.26
C GLN A 247 -11.63 19.30 -2.77
N GLU A 248 -12.01 20.54 -2.45
CA GLU A 248 -12.15 20.98 -1.06
C GLU A 248 -13.22 20.19 -0.32
N VAL A 249 -14.41 20.04 -0.92
CA VAL A 249 -15.53 19.29 -0.31
C VAL A 249 -15.16 17.82 -0.16
N PHE A 250 -14.60 17.21 -1.20
CA PHE A 250 -14.15 15.82 -1.16
C PHE A 250 -13.13 15.59 -0.04
N CYS A 251 -12.09 16.43 0.03
CA CYS A 251 -11.04 16.27 1.03
C CYS A 251 -11.59 16.45 2.45
N GLN A 252 -12.50 17.40 2.67
CA GLN A 252 -13.13 17.60 3.98
C GLN A 252 -14.00 16.41 4.41
N LEU A 253 -14.78 15.83 3.48
CA LEU A 253 -15.60 14.64 3.74
C LEU A 253 -14.73 13.46 4.19
N PHE A 254 -13.65 13.17 3.46
CA PHE A 254 -12.74 12.08 3.80
C PHE A 254 -11.88 12.34 5.04
N GLU A 255 -11.51 13.59 5.31
CA GLU A 255 -10.76 13.92 6.52
C GLU A 255 -11.59 13.69 7.79
N LYS A 256 -12.90 13.94 7.74
CA LYS A 256 -13.78 13.93 8.91
C LYS A 256 -14.59 12.64 9.05
N ASP A 257 -15.34 12.29 8.00
CA ASP A 257 -16.45 11.34 8.12
C ASP A 257 -16.22 10.04 7.32
N LEU A 258 -15.49 10.14 6.20
CA LEU A 258 -15.32 9.05 5.23
C LEU A 258 -13.91 8.45 5.21
N SER A 259 -13.09 8.75 6.22
CA SER A 259 -11.71 8.25 6.32
C SER A 259 -11.59 6.73 6.26
N ARG A 260 -12.64 6.01 6.70
CA ARG A 260 -12.75 4.54 6.63
C ARG A 260 -12.49 3.98 5.23
N TYR A 261 -12.84 4.71 4.17
CA TYR A 261 -12.63 4.26 2.79
C TYR A 261 -11.17 4.37 2.32
N LEU A 262 -10.31 5.05 3.08
CA LEU A 262 -8.87 5.15 2.82
C LEU A 262 -8.05 4.40 3.88
N MET A 263 -8.70 3.48 4.60
CA MET A 263 -8.10 2.64 5.62
C MET A 263 -8.21 1.17 5.22
N PRO A 264 -7.08 0.46 5.00
CA PRO A 264 -7.10 -0.92 4.52
C PRO A 264 -7.81 -1.88 5.49
N ILE A 265 -7.69 -1.67 6.80
CA ILE A 265 -8.43 -2.46 7.80
C ILE A 265 -9.95 -2.34 7.64
N GLU A 266 -10.47 -1.14 7.42
CA GLU A 266 -11.92 -0.90 7.31
C GLU A 266 -12.47 -1.45 6.00
N LEU A 267 -11.76 -1.24 4.89
CA LEU A 267 -12.10 -1.86 3.61
C LEU A 267 -12.13 -3.38 3.70
N ARG A 268 -11.11 -3.98 4.32
CA ARG A 268 -11.04 -5.42 4.53
C ARG A 268 -12.18 -5.93 5.42
N ARG A 269 -12.58 -5.18 6.45
CA ARG A 269 -13.74 -5.51 7.30
C ARG A 269 -15.06 -5.50 6.52
N MET A 270 -15.27 -4.50 5.66
CA MET A 270 -16.46 -4.41 4.80
C MET A 270 -16.59 -5.62 3.86
N VAL A 271 -15.47 -6.06 3.27
CA VAL A 271 -15.46 -7.26 2.40
C VAL A 271 -15.65 -8.53 3.24
N PHE A 272 -14.92 -8.66 4.35
CA PHE A 272 -14.95 -9.87 5.17
C PHE A 272 -16.33 -10.15 5.77
N SER A 273 -17.06 -9.11 6.22
CA SER A 273 -18.41 -9.30 6.75
C SER A 273 -19.35 -9.93 5.73
N GLN A 274 -19.26 -9.53 4.46
CA GLN A 274 -20.07 -10.10 3.38
C GLN A 274 -19.66 -11.53 3.03
N VAL A 275 -18.35 -11.82 3.02
CA VAL A 275 -17.84 -13.18 2.82
C VAL A 275 -18.39 -14.13 3.89
N VAL A 276 -18.38 -13.71 5.15
CA VAL A 276 -18.95 -14.46 6.27
C VAL A 276 -20.44 -14.74 6.01
N GLU A 277 -21.24 -13.73 5.68
CA GLU A 277 -22.67 -13.89 5.40
C GLU A 277 -22.95 -14.90 4.26
N ILE A 278 -22.19 -14.83 3.18
CA ILE A 278 -22.33 -15.75 2.03
C ILE A 278 -21.92 -17.18 2.42
N VAL A 279 -20.82 -17.33 3.15
CA VAL A 279 -20.36 -18.66 3.58
C VAL A 279 -21.33 -19.30 4.56
N PHE A 280 -21.85 -18.55 5.54
CA PHE A 280 -22.79 -19.08 6.54
C PHE A 280 -24.21 -19.26 6.02
N SER A 281 -24.66 -18.46 5.05
CA SER A 281 -25.95 -18.67 4.37
C SER A 281 -25.97 -19.96 3.54
N LYS A 282 -24.84 -20.32 2.93
CA LYS A 282 -24.68 -21.61 2.22
C LYS A 282 -24.68 -22.84 3.14
N VAL A 283 -24.34 -22.69 4.41
CA VAL A 283 -24.21 -23.80 5.39
C VAL A 283 -25.52 -24.06 6.14
N THR A 284 -26.46 -23.13 6.16
CA THR A 284 -27.76 -23.33 6.81
C THR A 284 -28.70 -24.01 5.81
N PRO A 285 -29.04 -25.31 5.97
CA PRO A 285 -30.00 -25.94 5.08
C PRO A 285 -31.33 -25.23 5.29
N THR A 286 -31.92 -24.71 4.22
CA THR A 286 -33.36 -24.43 4.18
C THR A 286 -34.05 -25.69 4.65
N LYS A 287 -34.54 -25.70 5.89
CA LYS A 287 -35.53 -26.66 6.32
C LYS A 287 -36.73 -26.42 5.40
N ASP A 288 -36.82 -27.21 4.35
CA ASP A 288 -38.02 -27.35 3.54
C ASP A 288 -39.16 -27.61 4.52
N ARG A 289 -39.98 -26.57 4.72
CA ARG A 289 -41.27 -26.67 5.39
C ARG A 289 -42.16 -27.46 4.43
N SER A 290 -42.13 -28.78 4.61
CA SER A 290 -43.20 -29.68 4.20
C SER A 290 -44.42 -29.50 5.08
#